data_AF-A0A975CW07-F1
#
_entry.id   AF-A0A975CW07-F1
#
_cell.length_a   1.000
_cell.length_b   1.000
_cell.length_c   1.000
_cell.angle_alpha   90.00
_cell.angle_beta   90.00
_cell.angle_gamma   90.00
#
_symmetry.space_group_name_H-M   'P 1'
#
loop_
_entity.id
_entity.type
_entity.pdbx_description
1 polymer ?
#
loop_
_entity_poly.entity_id
_entity_poly.type
_entity_poly.pdbx_seq_one_letter_code
_entity_poly.pdbx_strand_id
1 'polypeptide(L)'
;MKKLIGMLVALVLMMTMTAALAEGDIVLGQVEYPAHGTSSFAVITVALQDDVIVAAKIDEFQFMKDREDLPAIGVPNSLDKLGESFPEGQVLGSKRVNNDLYSLNMQRGGSTTQISANFNAIEAFVKGKTVAQLETFVSAYTDENKAEFVDAVSGATTADTLGYVRGILTAAKAAQRVTGTYTFWNKTGETVTELYLVDNETGEKGPNYAVNGFAADAKYVVTRSFTPEQKEAGYSMTISFKTESGYEAPSFPTLHIEEAPVTLLAADAMTGATPISFFAPKD
;
A
#
# COMPACT_ATOMS: atom_id res chain seq x y z
N MET A 1 13.49 72.05 -4.13
CA MET A 1 13.58 71.04 -3.05
C MET A 1 12.34 70.15 -3.17
N LYS A 2 12.49 68.90 -3.65
CA LYS A 2 12.33 67.66 -2.84
C LYS A 2 10.88 67.52 -2.32
N LYS A 3 10.01 66.60 -2.74
CA LYS A 3 10.08 65.13 -3.03
C LYS A 3 8.77 64.72 -3.73
N LEU A 4 8.80 63.96 -4.83
CA LEU A 4 8.70 62.49 -4.93
C LEU A 4 7.37 61.86 -4.46
N ILE A 5 6.66 61.23 -5.43
CA ILE A 5 6.19 59.82 -5.46
C ILE A 5 5.12 59.42 -4.41
N GLY A 6 4.04 58.70 -4.72
CA GLY A 6 3.74 57.89 -5.90
C GLY A 6 2.32 57.35 -5.89
N MET A 7 1.90 56.96 -7.08
CA MET A 7 0.61 56.35 -7.41
C MET A 7 0.50 54.98 -6.74
N LEU A 8 -0.50 54.81 -5.88
CA LEU A 8 -0.82 53.53 -5.23
C LEU A 8 -1.45 52.59 -6.27
N VAL A 9 -0.63 51.78 -6.93
CA VAL A 9 -1.12 50.63 -7.70
C VAL A 9 -1.34 49.49 -6.71
N ALA A 10 -2.61 49.22 -6.40
CA ALA A 10 -3.01 48.04 -5.65
C ALA A 10 -2.82 46.80 -6.53
N LEU A 11 -1.62 46.20 -6.47
CA LEU A 11 -1.36 44.88 -7.00
C LEU A 11 -1.90 43.86 -5.99
N VAL A 12 -3.16 43.47 -6.15
CA VAL A 12 -3.73 42.28 -5.49
C VAL A 12 -3.05 41.07 -6.10
N LEU A 13 -1.95 40.64 -5.48
CA LEU A 13 -1.31 39.36 -5.76
C LEU A 13 -2.22 38.27 -5.16
N MET A 14 -3.23 37.83 -5.90
CA MET A 14 -3.88 36.55 -5.64
C MET A 14 -2.83 35.47 -5.89
N MET A 15 -2.10 35.10 -4.83
CA MET A 15 -1.47 33.80 -4.73
C MET A 15 -2.60 32.76 -4.75
N THR A 16 -2.95 32.28 -5.94
CA THR A 16 -3.57 30.98 -6.09
C THR A 16 -2.54 29.97 -5.61
N MET A 17 -2.63 29.59 -4.33
CA MET A 17 -2.08 28.32 -3.85
C MET A 17 -2.89 27.22 -4.54
N THR A 18 -2.55 26.91 -5.79
CA THR A 18 -2.76 25.57 -6.31
C THR A 18 -1.84 24.69 -5.48
N ALA A 19 -2.36 24.14 -4.39
CA ALA A 19 -1.83 22.90 -3.87
C ALA A 19 -1.91 21.92 -5.04
N ALA A 20 -0.78 21.66 -5.69
CA ALA A 20 -0.65 20.47 -6.49
C ALA A 20 -0.97 19.32 -5.54
N LEU A 21 -2.18 18.76 -5.64
CA LEU A 21 -2.45 17.45 -5.09
C LEU A 21 -1.34 16.58 -5.69
N ALA A 22 -0.51 15.98 -4.84
CA ALA A 22 0.51 15.07 -5.31
C ALA A 22 -0.18 14.06 -6.23
N GLU A 23 0.26 14.00 -7.49
CA GLU A 23 -0.20 13.02 -8.45
C GLU A 23 0.41 11.67 -8.05
N GLY A 24 -0.43 10.66 -7.85
CA GLY A 24 -0.03 9.32 -7.43
C GLY A 24 -1.14 8.65 -6.65
N ASP A 25 -1.48 7.40 -6.99
CA ASP A 25 -2.48 6.62 -6.25
C ASP A 25 -2.01 6.39 -4.81
N ILE A 26 -2.95 6.49 -3.86
CA ILE A 26 -2.67 6.12 -2.47
C ILE A 26 -2.96 4.64 -2.31
N VAL A 27 -1.94 3.87 -1.94
CA VAL A 27 -2.04 2.45 -1.62
C VAL A 27 -1.93 2.22 -0.12
N LEU A 28 -2.67 1.24 0.39
CA LEU A 28 -2.67 0.87 1.80
C LEU A 28 -1.95 -0.46 2.00
N GLY A 29 -1.05 -0.49 2.98
CA GLY A 29 -0.51 -1.72 3.54
C GLY A 29 -0.93 -1.84 4.99
N GLN A 30 -1.30 -3.05 5.41
CA GLN A 30 -1.64 -3.34 6.80
C GLN A 30 -0.98 -4.64 7.24
N VAL A 31 -0.44 -4.66 8.46
CA VAL A 31 0.16 -5.84 9.06
C VAL A 31 -0.28 -6.00 10.50
N GLU A 32 -0.34 -7.26 10.94
CA GLU A 32 -0.27 -7.61 12.36
C GLU A 32 1.21 -7.82 12.71
N TYR A 33 1.70 -7.14 13.76
CA TYR A 33 3.12 -7.10 14.07
C TYR A 33 3.39 -7.22 15.57
N PRO A 34 4.39 -8.02 16.01
CA PRO A 34 4.77 -8.13 17.41
C PRO A 34 5.67 -6.94 17.81
N ALA A 35 5.10 -5.74 17.82
CA ALA A 35 5.85 -4.50 18.03
C ALA A 35 6.34 -4.33 19.47
N HIS A 36 5.66 -4.93 20.44
CA HIS A 36 5.96 -4.78 21.86
C HIS A 36 5.64 -6.08 22.63
N GLY A 37 6.67 -6.69 23.20
CA GLY A 37 6.57 -7.90 24.01
C GLY A 37 5.90 -9.08 23.29
N THR A 38 5.34 -10.01 24.08
CA THR A 38 4.68 -11.24 23.57
C THR A 38 3.23 -11.38 24.05
N SER A 39 2.72 -10.39 24.79
CA SER A 39 1.35 -10.39 25.33
C SER A 39 0.41 -9.46 24.55
N SER A 40 0.88 -8.88 23.45
CA SER A 40 0.12 -8.00 22.58
C SER A 40 0.52 -8.18 21.12
N PHE A 41 -0.32 -7.68 20.23
CA PHE A 41 -0.02 -7.56 18.81
C PHE A 41 -0.49 -6.19 18.31
N ALA A 42 0.32 -5.56 17.46
CA ALA A 42 -0.01 -4.29 16.83
C ALA A 42 -0.71 -4.53 15.49
N VAL A 43 -1.78 -3.80 15.21
CA VAL A 43 -2.31 -3.61 13.87
C VAL A 43 -1.77 -2.29 13.36
N ILE A 44 -0.95 -2.35 12.31
CA ILE A 44 -0.27 -1.19 11.76
C ILE A 44 -0.69 -1.02 10.31
N THR A 45 -1.24 0.15 9.99
CA THR A 45 -1.69 0.52 8.65
C THR A 45 -0.86 1.69 8.15
N VAL A 46 -0.37 1.61 6.91
CA VAL A 46 0.38 2.68 6.24
C VAL A 46 -0.33 3.04 4.94
N ALA A 47 -0.50 4.34 4.72
CA ALA A 47 -0.86 4.90 3.44
C ALA A 47 0.41 5.40 2.76
N LEU A 48 0.68 4.84 1.58
CA LEU A 48 1.82 5.17 0.74
C LEU A 48 1.31 5.91 -0.49
N GLN A 49 1.97 7.00 -0.85
CA GLN A 49 1.80 7.64 -2.15
C GLN A 49 3.15 7.58 -2.85
N ASP A 50 3.18 6.88 -3.97
CA ASP A 50 4.42 6.41 -4.62
C ASP A 50 5.28 5.62 -3.61
N ASP A 51 6.39 6.19 -3.16
CA ASP A 51 7.28 5.61 -2.14
C ASP A 51 7.28 6.40 -0.82
N VAL A 52 6.41 7.40 -0.66
CA VAL A 52 6.37 8.29 0.51
C VAL A 52 5.23 7.90 1.45
N ILE A 53 5.53 7.78 2.75
CA ILE A 53 4.53 7.54 3.79
C ILE A 53 3.73 8.83 4.01
N VAL A 54 2.48 8.86 3.55
CA VAL A 54 1.59 10.03 3.72
C VAL A 54 0.77 9.96 5.01
N ALA A 55 0.54 8.74 5.52
CA ALA A 55 -0.02 8.50 6.84
C ALA A 55 0.41 7.13 7.38
N ALA A 56 0.48 7.02 8.70
CA ALA A 56 0.61 5.75 9.39
C ALA A 56 -0.39 5.72 10.55
N LYS A 57 -0.85 4.53 10.91
CA LYS A 57 -1.67 4.29 12.08
C LYS A 57 -1.19 3.04 12.80
N ILE A 58 -0.94 3.17 14.09
CA ILE A 58 -0.63 2.09 15.00
C ILE A 58 -1.83 1.93 15.92
N ASP A 59 -2.37 0.74 16.06
CA ASP A 59 -3.10 0.34 17.25
C ASP A 59 -2.50 -0.95 17.79
N GLU A 60 -2.62 -1.21 19.07
CA GLU A 60 -2.10 -2.43 19.67
C GLU A 60 -3.13 -3.04 20.60
N PHE A 61 -3.31 -4.36 20.48
CA PHE A 61 -4.32 -5.10 21.19
C PHE A 61 -3.68 -5.98 22.25
N GLN A 62 -4.28 -6.00 23.42
CA GLN A 62 -3.83 -6.80 24.56
C GLN A 62 -5.04 -7.23 25.39
N PHE A 63 -4.93 -8.35 26.10
CA PHE A 63 -5.90 -8.69 27.14
C PHE A 63 -5.78 -7.74 28.34
N MET A 64 -6.89 -7.10 28.70
CA MET A 64 -6.97 -6.08 29.74
C MET A 64 -8.00 -6.48 30.78
N LYS A 65 -7.70 -6.18 32.04
CA LYS A 65 -8.61 -6.33 33.18
C LYS A 65 -9.21 -4.98 33.52
N ASP A 66 -10.43 -5.01 34.02
CA ASP A 66 -11.06 -3.87 34.66
C ASP A 66 -10.20 -3.36 35.83
N ARG A 67 -10.28 -2.06 36.06
CA ARG A 67 -9.93 -1.43 37.34
C ARG A 67 -11.18 -0.86 37.97
N GLU A 68 -11.15 -0.67 39.29
CA GLU A 68 -12.30 -0.28 40.11
C GLU A 68 -13.13 0.88 39.54
N ASP A 69 -12.46 1.89 38.97
CA ASP A 69 -13.03 3.12 38.41
C ASP A 69 -12.80 3.26 36.89
N LEU A 70 -12.24 2.24 36.24
CA LEU A 70 -11.86 2.31 34.83
C LEU A 70 -11.99 0.92 34.17
N PRO A 71 -13.20 0.57 33.71
CA PRO A 71 -13.46 -0.72 33.06
C PRO A 71 -12.74 -0.81 31.71
N ALA A 72 -12.29 -2.01 31.37
CA ALA A 72 -11.69 -2.30 30.09
C ALA A 72 -12.76 -2.38 29.00
N ILE A 73 -12.51 -1.72 27.88
CA ILE A 73 -13.35 -1.73 26.69
C ILE A 73 -12.81 -2.80 25.74
N GLY A 74 -13.56 -3.89 25.60
CA GLY A 74 -13.24 -4.96 24.66
C GLY A 74 -13.47 -4.56 23.20
N VAL A 75 -12.88 -5.33 22.28
CA VAL A 75 -13.23 -5.29 20.85
C VAL A 75 -14.72 -5.62 20.63
N PRO A 76 -15.31 -5.28 19.46
CA PRO A 76 -16.68 -5.66 19.15
C PRO A 76 -16.92 -7.16 19.36
N ASN A 77 -18.11 -7.51 19.86
CA ASN A 77 -18.51 -8.88 20.23
C ASN A 77 -17.74 -9.51 21.41
N SER A 78 -16.93 -8.75 22.17
CA SER A 78 -16.21 -9.27 23.36
C SER A 78 -17.11 -9.78 24.48
N LEU A 79 -18.40 -9.44 24.48
CA LEU A 79 -19.39 -9.95 25.44
C LEU A 79 -20.25 -11.08 24.86
N ASP A 80 -20.02 -11.43 23.59
CA ASP A 80 -20.69 -12.51 22.87
C ASP A 80 -19.72 -13.70 22.69
N LYS A 81 -19.98 -14.57 21.70
CA LYS A 81 -19.20 -15.78 21.42
C LYS A 81 -17.69 -15.56 21.26
N LEU A 82 -17.28 -14.38 20.78
CA LEU A 82 -15.86 -14.07 20.63
C LEU A 82 -15.15 -14.04 22.00
N GLY A 83 -15.83 -13.51 23.03
CA GLY A 83 -15.28 -13.36 24.37
C GLY A 83 -15.28 -14.63 25.22
N GLU A 84 -16.03 -15.67 24.85
CA GLU A 84 -16.14 -16.92 25.62
C GLU A 84 -14.79 -17.62 25.82
N SER A 85 -13.81 -17.37 24.94
CA SER A 85 -12.46 -17.93 25.02
C SER A 85 -11.44 -16.99 25.66
N PHE A 86 -11.84 -15.79 26.10
CA PHE A 86 -10.91 -14.86 26.72
C PHE A 86 -10.55 -15.31 28.15
N PRO A 87 -9.35 -14.96 28.63
CA PRO A 87 -8.99 -15.24 30.02
C PRO A 87 -10.03 -14.65 30.98
N GLU A 88 -10.30 -15.37 32.08
CA GLU A 88 -11.31 -14.95 33.06
C GLU A 88 -11.04 -13.52 33.57
N GLY A 89 -12.10 -12.69 33.54
CA GLY A 89 -12.06 -11.29 33.94
C GLY A 89 -11.26 -10.37 33.01
N GLN A 90 -11.00 -10.79 31.76
CA GLN A 90 -10.29 -10.00 30.76
C GLN A 90 -11.08 -9.83 29.46
N VAL A 91 -10.81 -8.74 28.77
CA VAL A 91 -11.24 -8.49 27.40
C VAL A 91 -10.02 -8.24 26.52
N LEU A 92 -10.06 -8.69 25.26
CA LEU A 92 -9.10 -8.21 24.27
C LEU A 92 -9.49 -6.77 23.92
N GLY A 93 -8.60 -5.80 24.17
CA GLY A 93 -8.88 -4.37 24.00
C GLY A 93 -7.80 -3.67 23.20
N SER A 94 -8.21 -2.67 22.42
CA SER A 94 -7.32 -1.69 21.78
C SER A 94 -6.67 -0.81 22.85
N LYS A 95 -5.36 -0.60 22.78
CA LYS A 95 -4.61 0.34 23.63
C LYS A 95 -4.95 1.78 23.32
N ARG A 96 -5.38 2.10 22.10
CA ARG A 96 -5.89 3.45 21.81
C ARG A 96 -7.25 3.70 22.43
N VAL A 97 -8.17 2.73 22.37
CA VAL A 97 -9.50 2.84 23.01
C VAL A 97 -9.35 2.85 24.53
N ASN A 98 -8.47 2.00 25.07
CA ASN A 98 -8.19 1.89 26.50
C ASN A 98 -6.98 2.74 26.93
N ASN A 99 -6.77 3.90 26.29
CA ASN A 99 -5.55 4.69 26.46
C ASN A 99 -5.26 5.05 27.92
N ASP A 100 -6.27 5.50 28.67
CA ASP A 100 -6.09 5.88 30.07
C ASP A 100 -5.79 4.65 30.93
N LEU A 101 -6.57 3.57 30.75
CA LEU A 101 -6.41 2.31 31.48
C LEU A 101 -5.03 1.69 31.28
N TYR A 102 -4.58 1.61 30.03
CA TYR A 102 -3.27 1.05 29.69
C TYR A 102 -2.13 1.95 30.17
N SER A 103 -2.27 3.28 30.05
CA SER A 103 -1.22 4.22 30.46
C SER A 103 -0.97 4.19 31.97
N LEU A 104 -1.95 3.80 32.80
CA LEU A 104 -1.72 3.52 34.22
C LEU A 104 -0.75 2.35 34.46
N ASN A 105 -0.66 1.38 33.56
CA ASN A 105 0.36 0.33 33.63
C ASN A 105 1.74 0.90 33.26
N MET A 106 1.80 1.76 32.23
CA MET A 106 3.05 2.40 31.80
C MET A 106 3.65 3.32 32.88
N GLN A 107 2.81 4.00 33.66
CA GLN A 107 3.24 4.84 34.79
C GLN A 107 3.95 4.03 35.88
N ARG A 108 3.56 2.77 36.11
CA ARG A 108 4.28 1.88 37.03
C ARG A 108 5.71 1.57 36.55
N GLY A 109 5.93 1.64 35.24
CA GLY A 109 7.26 1.56 34.61
C GLY A 109 7.97 2.91 34.49
N GLY A 110 7.43 4.00 35.06
CA GLY A 110 8.04 5.33 35.06
C GLY A 110 7.68 6.22 33.86
N SER A 111 6.85 5.77 32.92
CA SER A 111 6.44 6.60 31.78
C SER A 111 5.34 7.59 32.18
N THR A 112 5.52 8.87 31.86
CA THR A 112 4.51 9.93 32.05
C THR A 112 3.69 10.18 30.79
N THR A 113 4.13 9.71 29.64
CA THR A 113 3.44 9.87 28.36
C THR A 113 2.41 8.75 28.14
N GLN A 114 1.20 9.13 27.73
CA GLN A 114 0.16 8.17 27.39
C GLN A 114 0.51 7.34 26.13
N ILE A 115 -0.01 6.13 26.02
CA ILE A 115 0.30 5.24 24.89
C ILE A 115 -0.15 5.82 23.55
N SER A 116 -1.33 6.45 23.48
CA SER A 116 -1.80 7.09 22.25
C SER A 116 -0.91 8.25 21.81
N ALA A 117 -0.34 9.01 22.75
CA ALA A 117 0.61 10.09 22.45
C ALA A 117 1.94 9.53 21.92
N ASN A 118 2.42 8.41 22.47
CA ASN A 118 3.56 7.68 21.92
C ASN A 118 3.31 7.25 20.47
N PHE A 119 2.17 6.60 20.21
CA PHE A 119 1.82 6.17 18.85
C PHE A 119 1.72 7.35 17.90
N ASN A 120 1.09 8.46 18.31
CA ASN A 120 0.99 9.66 17.47
C ASN A 120 2.38 10.26 17.16
N ALA A 121 3.31 10.25 18.11
CA ALA A 121 4.67 10.74 17.89
C ALA A 121 5.43 9.85 16.89
N ILE A 122 5.28 8.52 16.99
CA ILE A 122 5.87 7.57 16.05
C ILE A 122 5.26 7.75 14.64
N GLU A 123 3.93 7.85 14.55
CA GLU A 123 3.20 8.10 13.30
C GLU A 123 3.65 9.43 12.65
N ALA A 124 3.86 10.47 13.45
CA ALA A 124 4.35 11.76 12.96
C ALA A 124 5.80 11.69 12.48
N PHE A 125 6.66 10.95 13.18
CA PHE A 125 8.07 10.78 12.81
C PHE A 125 8.24 10.13 11.43
N VAL A 126 7.45 9.10 11.12
CA VAL A 126 7.58 8.36 9.85
C VAL A 126 6.95 9.10 8.67
N LYS A 127 5.97 9.98 8.92
CA LYS A 127 5.26 10.71 7.87
C LYS A 127 6.23 11.57 7.05
N GLY A 128 6.10 11.50 5.73
CA GLY A 128 6.95 12.21 4.78
C GLY A 128 8.28 11.53 4.49
N LYS A 129 8.63 10.43 5.17
CA LYS A 129 9.80 9.61 4.81
C LYS A 129 9.46 8.69 3.64
N THR A 130 10.46 8.38 2.82
CA THR A 130 10.37 7.29 1.87
C THR A 130 10.54 5.94 2.57
N VAL A 131 10.09 4.85 1.94
CA VAL A 131 10.35 3.47 2.43
C VAL A 131 11.84 3.24 2.63
N ALA A 132 12.68 3.64 1.67
CA ALA A 132 14.14 3.48 1.74
C ALA A 132 14.79 4.30 2.87
N GLN A 133 14.31 5.52 3.13
CA GLN A 133 14.78 6.33 4.26
C GLN A 133 14.43 5.66 5.59
N LEU A 134 13.21 5.12 5.71
CA LEU A 134 12.78 4.42 6.92
C LEU A 134 13.54 3.11 7.12
N GLU A 135 13.81 2.37 6.05
CA GLU A 135 14.65 1.17 6.06
C GLU A 135 16.08 1.45 6.49
N THR A 136 16.67 2.53 5.98
CA THR A 136 18.02 2.97 6.38
C THR A 136 18.05 3.30 7.87
N PHE A 137 17.04 4.04 8.36
CA PHE A 137 16.90 4.32 9.79
C PHE A 137 16.83 3.01 10.58
N VAL A 138 15.89 2.11 10.28
CA VAL A 138 15.72 0.84 11.01
C VAL A 138 16.99 -0.02 10.98
N SER A 139 17.70 -0.06 9.86
CA SER A 139 18.90 -0.89 9.69
C SER A 139 20.12 -0.34 10.42
N ALA A 140 20.14 0.95 10.75
CA ALA A 140 21.19 1.55 11.54
C ALA A 140 21.06 1.27 13.06
N TYR A 141 19.96 0.62 13.49
CA TYR A 141 19.80 0.25 14.90
C TYR A 141 20.78 -0.84 15.32
N THR A 142 21.37 -0.63 16.48
CA THR A 142 22.08 -1.64 17.26
C THR A 142 21.67 -1.53 18.74
N ASP A 143 21.92 -2.55 19.54
CA ASP A 143 21.58 -2.47 20.97
C ASP A 143 22.39 -1.37 21.69
N GLU A 144 23.57 -1.03 21.17
CA GLU A 144 24.43 0.04 21.68
C GLU A 144 23.86 1.45 21.43
N ASN A 145 23.12 1.66 20.34
CA ASN A 145 22.56 2.98 19.96
C ASN A 145 21.06 3.12 20.22
N LYS A 146 20.46 2.19 20.98
CA LYS A 146 19.02 2.18 21.29
C LYS A 146 18.50 3.52 21.82
N ALA A 147 19.26 4.19 22.68
CA ALA A 147 18.87 5.49 23.24
C ALA A 147 18.72 6.55 22.13
N GLU A 148 19.65 6.60 21.18
CA GLU A 148 19.62 7.54 20.05
C GLU A 148 18.38 7.33 19.17
N PHE A 149 17.97 6.07 19.00
CA PHE A 149 16.77 5.71 18.23
C PHE A 149 15.47 6.14 18.92
N VAL A 150 15.40 5.99 20.25
CA VAL A 150 14.26 6.49 21.02
C VAL A 150 14.24 8.02 20.97
N ASP A 151 15.38 8.69 21.14
CA ASP A 151 15.49 10.14 21.11
C ASP A 151 15.19 10.76 19.73
N ALA A 152 15.50 10.04 18.65
CA ALA A 152 15.19 10.46 17.28
C ALA A 152 13.68 10.60 17.02
N VAL A 153 12.85 9.85 17.74
CA VAL A 153 11.38 9.92 17.65
C VAL A 153 10.87 10.85 18.74
N SER A 154 11.06 12.16 18.54
CA SER A 154 10.68 13.18 19.51
C SER A 154 9.21 13.03 19.96
N GLY A 155 9.00 12.91 21.27
CA GLY A 155 7.68 12.75 21.88
C GLY A 155 7.23 11.29 22.12
N ALA A 156 7.97 10.31 21.58
CA ALA A 156 7.81 8.91 21.99
C ALA A 156 8.77 8.62 23.14
N THR A 157 8.24 8.13 24.26
CA THR A 157 9.00 7.75 25.46
C THR A 157 8.95 6.25 25.75
N THR A 158 8.28 5.47 24.89
CA THR A 158 8.19 4.02 25.03
C THR A 158 9.46 3.33 24.55
N ALA A 159 9.93 2.33 25.29
CA ALA A 159 11.13 1.56 24.97
C ALA A 159 10.99 0.73 23.68
N ASP A 160 9.75 0.48 23.25
CA ASP A 160 9.40 -0.32 22.08
C ASP A 160 9.22 0.52 20.80
N THR A 161 9.58 1.81 20.84
CA THR A 161 9.47 2.75 19.71
C THR A 161 9.97 2.14 18.39
N LEU A 162 11.14 1.48 18.42
CA LEU A 162 11.68 0.83 17.23
C LEU A 162 10.84 -0.35 16.73
N GLY A 163 10.21 -1.12 17.61
CA GLY A 163 9.33 -2.22 17.21
C GLY A 163 8.15 -1.73 16.39
N TYR A 164 7.55 -0.60 16.78
CA TYR A 164 6.50 0.04 16.00
C TYR A 164 7.01 0.62 14.67
N VAL A 165 8.19 1.26 14.67
CA VAL A 165 8.80 1.77 13.43
C VAL A 165 9.10 0.64 12.45
N ARG A 166 9.58 -0.51 12.93
CA ARG A 166 9.77 -1.73 12.12
C ARG A 166 8.45 -2.23 11.55
N GLY A 167 7.40 -2.30 12.35
CA GLY A 167 6.08 -2.69 11.88
C GLY A 167 5.51 -1.73 10.82
N ILE A 168 5.74 -0.42 10.97
CA ILE A 168 5.42 0.58 9.93
C ILE A 168 6.21 0.31 8.65
N LEU A 169 7.51 0.03 8.74
CA LEU A 169 8.30 -0.32 7.57
C LEU A 169 7.76 -1.58 6.87
N THR A 170 7.38 -2.61 7.63
CA THR A 170 6.77 -3.82 7.07
C THR A 170 5.43 -3.50 6.39
N ALA A 171 4.56 -2.70 7.01
CA ALA A 171 3.31 -2.24 6.40
C ALA A 171 3.56 -1.42 5.13
N ALA A 172 4.56 -0.53 5.13
CA ALA A 172 4.91 0.28 3.97
C ALA A 172 5.41 -0.59 2.80
N LYS A 173 6.26 -1.58 3.06
CA LYS A 173 6.69 -2.56 2.04
C LYS A 173 5.52 -3.38 1.50
N ALA A 174 4.61 -3.81 2.36
CA ALA A 174 3.38 -4.50 1.93
C ALA A 174 2.44 -3.60 1.09
N ALA A 175 2.55 -2.28 1.24
CA ALA A 175 1.81 -1.32 0.42
C ALA A 175 2.45 -1.11 -0.96
N GLN A 176 3.77 -1.29 -1.08
CA GLN A 176 4.51 -1.01 -2.32
C GLN A 176 3.93 -1.80 -3.49
N ARG A 177 3.87 -1.13 -4.64
CA ARG A 177 3.40 -1.71 -5.89
C ARG A 177 4.38 -1.42 -7.00
N VAL A 178 4.48 -2.35 -7.93
CA VAL A 178 5.11 -2.17 -9.22
C VAL A 178 4.05 -2.34 -10.31
N THR A 179 4.13 -1.53 -11.35
CA THR A 179 3.16 -1.55 -12.44
C THR A 179 3.72 -2.26 -13.66
N GLY A 180 2.91 -3.14 -14.28
CA GLY A 180 3.11 -3.61 -15.64
C GLY A 180 2.12 -2.91 -16.56
N THR A 181 2.59 -2.42 -17.71
CA THR A 181 1.76 -1.72 -18.71
C THR A 181 1.86 -2.43 -20.05
N TYR A 182 0.73 -2.97 -20.51
CA TYR A 182 0.64 -3.73 -21.74
C TYR A 182 -0.20 -2.96 -22.74
N THR A 183 0.42 -2.55 -23.85
CA THR A 183 -0.32 -1.92 -24.95
C THR A 183 -0.69 -2.99 -25.96
N PHE A 184 -1.99 -3.25 -26.12
CA PHE A 184 -2.53 -4.17 -27.11
C PHE A 184 -2.88 -3.43 -28.40
N TRP A 185 -2.49 -4.00 -29.54
CA TRP A 185 -3.00 -3.62 -30.87
C TRP A 185 -3.79 -4.76 -31.46
N ASN A 186 -4.98 -4.47 -31.96
CA ASN A 186 -5.75 -5.46 -32.69
C ASN A 186 -5.35 -5.44 -34.17
N LYS A 187 -4.54 -6.39 -34.61
CA LYS A 187 -4.24 -6.64 -36.03
C LYS A 187 -4.81 -7.97 -36.49
N THR A 188 -5.92 -8.41 -35.87
CA THR A 188 -6.65 -9.61 -36.27
C THR A 188 -7.52 -9.39 -37.52
N GLY A 189 -7.75 -8.13 -37.91
CA GLY A 189 -8.60 -7.78 -39.05
C GLY A 189 -10.10 -7.76 -38.73
N GLU A 190 -10.49 -8.13 -37.52
CA GLU A 190 -11.88 -8.21 -37.06
C GLU A 190 -12.00 -7.78 -35.58
N THR A 191 -13.23 -7.69 -35.06
CA THR A 191 -13.45 -7.31 -33.65
C THR A 191 -13.01 -8.44 -32.72
N VAL A 192 -12.17 -8.12 -31.73
CA VAL A 192 -11.87 -9.03 -30.60
C VAL A 192 -12.97 -8.88 -29.56
N THR A 193 -13.64 -9.97 -29.18
CA THR A 193 -14.78 -9.99 -28.23
C THR A 193 -14.36 -10.42 -26.82
N GLU A 194 -13.25 -11.14 -26.72
CA GLU A 194 -12.65 -11.54 -25.45
C GLU A 194 -11.15 -11.28 -25.47
N LEU A 195 -10.64 -10.65 -24.41
CA LEU A 195 -9.21 -10.47 -24.18
C LEU A 195 -8.94 -10.63 -22.68
N TYR A 196 -8.16 -11.64 -22.32
CA TYR A 196 -7.80 -11.94 -20.94
C TYR A 196 -6.30 -11.98 -20.75
N LEU A 197 -5.89 -11.54 -19.56
CA LEU A 197 -4.62 -11.90 -18.95
C LEU A 197 -4.90 -13.00 -17.93
N VAL A 198 -4.27 -14.15 -18.12
CA VAL A 198 -4.44 -15.34 -17.27
C VAL A 198 -3.22 -15.47 -16.38
N ASP A 199 -3.43 -15.60 -15.09
CA ASP A 199 -2.36 -15.84 -14.12
C ASP A 199 -1.73 -17.22 -14.37
N ASN A 200 -0.40 -17.29 -14.52
CA ASN A 200 0.25 -18.58 -14.82
C ASN A 200 0.41 -19.49 -13.60
N GLU A 201 0.33 -18.95 -12.38
CA GLU A 201 0.42 -19.73 -11.15
C GLU A 201 -0.94 -20.33 -10.78
N THR A 202 -2.01 -19.55 -10.89
CA THR A 202 -3.36 -19.98 -10.48
C THR A 202 -4.24 -20.46 -11.64
N GLY A 203 -3.93 -20.06 -12.87
CA GLY A 203 -4.77 -20.29 -14.05
C GLY A 203 -6.02 -19.39 -14.09
N GLU A 204 -6.17 -18.46 -13.15
CA GLU A 204 -7.33 -17.58 -13.08
C GLU A 204 -7.31 -16.53 -14.20
N LYS A 205 -8.48 -16.34 -14.84
CA LYS A 205 -8.67 -15.27 -15.82
C LYS A 205 -8.89 -13.94 -15.09
N GLY A 206 -8.16 -12.91 -15.50
CA GLY A 206 -8.49 -11.53 -15.17
C GLY A 206 -9.80 -11.04 -15.81
N PRO A 207 -10.12 -9.74 -15.71
CA PRO A 207 -11.29 -9.18 -16.37
C PRO A 207 -11.18 -9.28 -17.90
N ASN A 208 -12.33 -9.34 -18.59
CA ASN A 208 -12.37 -9.25 -20.05
C ASN A 208 -12.10 -7.80 -20.49
N TYR A 209 -10.92 -7.54 -21.05
CA TYR A 209 -10.52 -6.22 -21.55
C TYR A 209 -11.18 -5.85 -22.89
N ALA A 210 -11.90 -6.78 -23.54
CA ALA A 210 -12.62 -6.56 -24.78
C ALA A 210 -14.16 -6.63 -24.61
N VAL A 211 -14.67 -6.40 -23.40
CA VAL A 211 -16.11 -6.53 -23.06
C VAL A 211 -17.04 -5.70 -23.97
N ASN A 212 -16.56 -4.57 -24.49
CA ASN A 212 -17.32 -3.69 -25.39
C ASN A 212 -16.93 -3.87 -26.87
N GLY A 213 -16.19 -4.93 -27.20
CA GLY A 213 -15.57 -5.13 -28.51
C GLY A 213 -14.29 -4.30 -28.65
N PHE A 214 -13.18 -4.98 -28.93
CA PHE A 214 -11.91 -4.36 -29.28
C PHE A 214 -11.77 -4.34 -30.80
N ALA A 215 -12.13 -3.21 -31.42
CA ALA A 215 -12.23 -3.07 -32.87
C ALA A 215 -10.90 -3.34 -33.60
N ALA A 216 -10.99 -3.75 -34.88
CA ALA A 216 -9.83 -3.91 -35.75
C ALA A 216 -9.02 -2.61 -35.84
N ASP A 217 -7.69 -2.75 -35.87
CA ASP A 217 -6.70 -1.66 -35.91
C ASP A 217 -6.68 -0.72 -34.70
N ALA A 218 -7.52 -0.96 -33.70
CA ALA A 218 -7.52 -0.17 -32.47
C ALA A 218 -6.35 -0.53 -31.54
N LYS A 219 -6.10 0.37 -30.59
CA LYS A 219 -5.15 0.21 -29.49
C LYS A 219 -5.90 0.20 -28.16
N TYR A 220 -5.48 -0.65 -27.23
CA TYR A 220 -5.97 -0.70 -25.86
C TYR A 220 -4.81 -0.80 -24.87
N VAL A 221 -4.83 -0.05 -23.77
CA VAL A 221 -3.76 -0.06 -22.77
C VAL A 221 -4.28 -0.69 -21.48
N VAL A 222 -3.57 -1.69 -20.99
CA VAL A 222 -3.84 -2.38 -19.72
C VAL A 222 -2.72 -2.08 -18.75
N THR A 223 -3.05 -1.48 -17.60
CA THR A 223 -2.12 -1.31 -16.47
C THR A 223 -2.52 -2.28 -15.36
N ARG A 224 -1.54 -3.01 -14.84
CA ARG A 224 -1.69 -3.97 -13.73
C ARG A 224 -0.73 -3.58 -12.61
N SER A 225 -1.19 -3.72 -11.38
CA SER A 225 -0.43 -3.48 -10.16
C SER A 225 -0.05 -4.82 -9.53
N PHE A 226 1.23 -4.98 -9.17
CA PHE A 226 1.81 -6.17 -8.57
C PHE A 226 2.63 -5.79 -7.33
N THR A 227 2.97 -6.75 -6.47
CA THR A 227 3.90 -6.51 -5.37
C THR A 227 5.36 -6.63 -5.86
N PRO A 228 6.33 -6.00 -5.17
CA PRO A 228 7.75 -6.20 -5.45
C PRO A 228 8.16 -7.69 -5.42
N GLU A 229 7.62 -8.46 -4.47
CA GLU A 229 7.93 -9.89 -4.32
C GLU A 229 7.45 -10.70 -5.54
N GLN A 230 6.28 -10.38 -6.11
CA GLN A 230 5.80 -11.01 -7.34
C GLN A 230 6.78 -10.75 -8.50
N LYS A 231 7.29 -9.52 -8.61
CA LYS A 231 8.28 -9.17 -9.63
C LYS A 231 9.61 -9.91 -9.43
N GLU A 232 10.10 -10.01 -8.21
CA GLU A 232 11.31 -10.76 -7.88
C GLU A 232 11.15 -12.27 -8.10
N ALA A 233 9.96 -12.82 -7.83
CA ALA A 233 9.61 -14.21 -8.08
C ALA A 233 9.45 -14.54 -9.58
N GLY A 234 9.51 -13.55 -10.47
CA GLY A 234 9.33 -13.76 -11.90
C GLY A 234 7.88 -14.01 -12.30
N TYR A 235 6.92 -13.45 -11.53
CA TYR A 235 5.49 -13.53 -11.81
C TYR A 235 5.20 -13.29 -13.29
N SER A 236 4.26 -14.06 -13.81
CA SER A 236 3.92 -13.99 -15.21
C SER A 236 2.49 -14.36 -15.54
N MET A 237 2.03 -13.89 -16.70
CA MET A 237 0.68 -14.12 -17.21
C MET A 237 0.73 -14.66 -18.64
N THR A 238 -0.35 -15.27 -19.09
CA THR A 238 -0.56 -15.62 -20.51
C THR A 238 -1.71 -14.83 -21.10
N ILE A 239 -1.58 -14.44 -22.38
CA ILE A 239 -2.63 -13.75 -23.13
C ILE A 239 -3.55 -14.79 -23.79
N SER A 240 -4.85 -14.55 -23.71
CA SER A 240 -5.87 -15.29 -24.45
C SER A 240 -6.86 -14.32 -25.07
N PHE A 241 -7.23 -14.54 -26.33
CA PHE A 241 -8.23 -13.72 -27.01
C PHE A 241 -9.13 -14.51 -27.93
N LYS A 242 -10.31 -13.95 -28.20
CA LYS A 242 -11.31 -14.47 -29.13
C LYS A 242 -11.82 -13.36 -30.04
N THR A 243 -11.99 -13.67 -31.32
CA THR A 243 -12.58 -12.73 -32.30
C THR A 243 -14.07 -13.03 -32.55
N GLU A 244 -14.75 -12.10 -33.23
CA GLU A 244 -16.17 -12.22 -33.59
C GLU A 244 -16.45 -13.44 -34.49
N SER A 245 -15.51 -13.86 -35.34
CA SER A 245 -15.62 -15.06 -36.16
C SER A 245 -15.47 -16.37 -35.36
N GLY A 246 -15.11 -16.26 -34.08
CA GLY A 246 -14.91 -17.40 -33.18
C GLY A 246 -13.48 -17.96 -33.21
N TYR A 247 -12.53 -17.28 -33.85
CA TYR A 247 -11.11 -17.63 -33.71
C TYR A 247 -10.69 -17.45 -32.26
N GLU A 248 -10.30 -18.55 -31.61
CA GLU A 248 -9.72 -18.56 -30.28
C GLU A 248 -8.22 -18.81 -30.42
N ALA A 249 -7.42 -17.81 -30.06
CA ALA A 249 -5.98 -17.95 -30.07
C ALA A 249 -5.54 -18.89 -28.95
N PRO A 250 -4.72 -19.92 -29.23
CA PRO A 250 -4.16 -20.75 -28.19
C PRO A 250 -3.25 -19.90 -27.27
N SER A 251 -3.30 -20.19 -25.98
CA SER A 251 -2.56 -19.45 -24.94
C SER A 251 -1.04 -19.50 -25.16
N PHE A 252 -0.45 -18.38 -25.59
CA PHE A 252 1.00 -18.16 -25.75
C PHE A 252 1.27 -16.64 -25.81
N PRO A 253 2.52 -16.15 -25.63
CA PRO A 253 3.58 -16.32 -24.62
C PRO A 253 3.33 -15.69 -23.23
N THR A 254 4.30 -15.95 -22.34
CA THR A 254 4.45 -15.41 -20.99
C THR A 254 4.75 -13.90 -21.00
N LEU A 255 3.88 -13.11 -20.38
CA LEU A 255 4.11 -11.71 -20.04
C LEU A 255 4.74 -11.60 -18.65
N HIS A 256 5.88 -10.93 -18.55
CA HIS A 256 6.45 -10.53 -17.27
C HIS A 256 5.97 -9.12 -16.88
N ILE A 257 6.28 -8.69 -15.66
CA ILE A 257 5.91 -7.37 -15.15
C ILE A 257 6.85 -6.31 -15.77
N GLU A 258 6.40 -5.69 -16.87
CA GLU A 258 7.17 -4.71 -17.66
C GLU A 258 6.26 -3.78 -18.48
N GLU A 259 6.86 -2.89 -19.26
CA GLU A 259 6.18 -2.18 -20.34
C GLU A 259 6.38 -2.95 -21.65
N ALA A 260 5.32 -3.56 -22.18
CA ALA A 260 5.41 -4.37 -23.39
C ALA A 260 4.36 -3.95 -24.44
N PRO A 261 4.77 -3.75 -25.70
CA PRO A 261 3.83 -3.71 -26.79
C PRO A 261 3.39 -5.13 -27.19
N VAL A 262 2.10 -5.33 -27.44
CA VAL A 262 1.49 -6.62 -27.80
C VAL A 262 0.57 -6.44 -29.00
N THR A 263 0.93 -7.02 -30.14
CA THR A 263 0.09 -7.04 -31.34
C THR A 263 -0.62 -8.39 -31.45
N LEU A 264 -1.96 -8.38 -31.44
CA LEU A 264 -2.80 -9.55 -31.71
C LEU A 264 -2.86 -9.80 -33.22
N LEU A 265 -2.56 -11.01 -33.67
CA LEU A 265 -2.46 -11.35 -35.08
C LEU A 265 -3.68 -12.15 -35.56
N ALA A 266 -4.04 -11.95 -36.83
CA ALA A 266 -5.04 -12.78 -37.50
C ALA A 266 -4.52 -14.21 -37.67
N ALA A 267 -5.44 -15.18 -37.74
CA ALA A 267 -5.07 -16.60 -37.88
C ALA A 267 -4.26 -16.89 -39.15
N ASP A 268 -4.51 -16.16 -40.23
CA ASP A 268 -3.85 -16.26 -41.53
C ASP A 268 -2.57 -15.41 -41.63
N ALA A 269 -2.41 -14.40 -40.77
CA ALA A 269 -1.23 -13.56 -40.69
C ALA A 269 -0.09 -14.17 -39.85
N MET A 270 -0.32 -15.31 -39.20
CA MET A 270 0.69 -15.98 -38.40
C MET A 270 1.79 -16.57 -39.31
N THR A 271 3.03 -16.12 -39.16
CA THR A 271 4.20 -16.74 -39.82
C THR A 271 4.71 -17.98 -39.07
N GLY A 272 3.95 -18.50 -38.10
CA GLY A 272 4.30 -19.58 -37.17
C GLY A 272 3.17 -19.89 -36.18
N ALA A 273 3.43 -20.61 -35.10
CA ALA A 273 2.40 -21.00 -34.11
C ALA A 273 2.00 -19.90 -33.12
N THR A 274 2.60 -18.71 -33.20
CA THR A 274 2.44 -17.64 -32.22
C THR A 274 1.37 -16.63 -32.69
N PRO A 275 0.24 -16.50 -31.97
CA PRO A 275 -0.87 -15.63 -32.37
C PRO A 275 -0.68 -14.16 -31.98
N ILE A 276 0.48 -13.80 -31.43
CA ILE A 276 0.82 -12.43 -31.02
C ILE A 276 2.27 -12.07 -31.34
N SER A 277 2.58 -10.78 -31.36
CA SER A 277 3.92 -10.21 -31.53
C SER A 277 4.22 -9.18 -30.43
N PHE A 278 5.44 -9.18 -29.89
CA PHE A 278 5.89 -8.19 -28.88
C PHE A 278 6.45 -6.90 -29.48
N PHE A 279 5.97 -6.54 -30.67
CA PHE A 279 6.35 -5.31 -31.34
C PHE A 279 5.10 -4.51 -31.64
N ALA A 280 5.20 -3.19 -31.52
CA ALA A 280 4.20 -2.30 -32.07
C ALA A 280 4.10 -2.54 -33.59
N PRO A 281 2.90 -2.46 -34.17
CA PRO A 281 2.75 -2.58 -35.62
C PRO A 281 3.52 -1.45 -36.31
N LYS A 282 4.09 -1.75 -37.48
CA LYS A 282 4.67 -0.71 -38.34
C LYS A 282 3.53 0.07 -39.00
N ASP A 283 3.66 1.39 -39.03
CA ASP A 283 2.79 2.28 -39.79
C ASP A 283 2.90 2.02 -41.31
#